data_AF-A0A6S6U050-F1
#
_entry.id   AF-A0A6S6U050-F1
#
_cell.length_a   1.000
_cell.length_b   1.000
_cell.length_c   1.000
_cell.angle_alpha   90.00
_cell.angle_beta   90.00
_cell.angle_gamma   90.00
#
_symmetry.space_group_name_H-M   'P 1'
#
loop_
_entity.id
_entity.type
_entity.pdbx_description
1 polymer ?
#
loop_
_entity_poly.entity_id
_entity_poly.type
_entity_poly.pdbx_seq_one_letter_code
_entity_poly.pdbx_strand_id
1 'polypeptide(L)'
;MWLMHYKFIKIFLLLFMLLILVSCNSITDPIATECSYVAKVSQENLEPQLKRQGICGEFFDEDTLLIYSKHFDKMDFGEDNLTSLYTNNGIFYVSKLGKVKRTFLFDNGADYFEEGLTRILKEKKFGFMDKKLKVVIIPQYDFAFPFQNAKAVVCNGCKQKKEEHKEYMQIVGGKWGAIDKQGSIIIPMVYDSKEIYQTLAK
;
A
#
# COMPACT_ATOMS: atom_id res chain seq x y z
N MET A 1 31.29 -47.67 -23.19
CA MET A 1 31.48 -46.30 -22.66
C MET A 1 30.35 -45.31 -22.99
N TRP A 2 29.54 -45.52 -24.03
CA TRP A 2 28.48 -44.58 -24.44
C TRP A 2 27.16 -44.67 -23.61
N LEU A 3 26.83 -45.85 -23.08
CA LEU A 3 25.59 -46.08 -22.30
C LEU A 3 25.59 -45.45 -20.89
N MET A 4 26.77 -45.18 -20.31
CA MET A 4 26.87 -44.55 -18.99
C MET A 4 26.61 -43.04 -19.04
N HIS A 5 27.09 -42.34 -20.07
CA HIS A 5 26.82 -40.91 -20.24
C HIS A 5 25.34 -40.58 -20.43
N TYR A 6 24.59 -41.43 -21.12
CA TYR A 6 23.15 -41.22 -21.36
C TYR A 6 22.29 -41.37 -20.10
N LYS A 7 22.68 -42.28 -19.18
CA LYS A 7 22.00 -42.43 -17.88
C LYS A 7 22.20 -41.23 -16.97
N PHE A 8 23.41 -40.65 -16.95
CA PHE A 8 23.70 -39.46 -16.14
C PHE A 8 22.96 -38.20 -16.64
N ILE A 9 22.87 -37.99 -17.96
CA ILE A 9 22.12 -36.86 -18.54
C ILE A 9 20.61 -36.98 -18.28
N LYS A 10 20.03 -38.19 -18.37
CA LYS A 10 18.62 -38.42 -18.02
C LYS A 10 18.34 -38.19 -16.53
N ILE A 11 19.23 -38.62 -15.63
CA ILE A 11 19.08 -38.39 -14.19
C ILE A 11 19.20 -36.90 -13.86
N PHE A 12 20.09 -36.16 -14.52
CA PHE A 12 20.24 -34.71 -14.32
C PHE A 12 19.04 -33.91 -14.86
N LEU A 13 18.48 -34.30 -16.02
CA LEU A 13 17.25 -33.72 -16.58
C LEU A 13 16.00 -34.05 -15.72
N LEU A 14 15.92 -35.26 -15.16
CA LEU A 14 14.85 -35.66 -14.23
C LEU A 14 14.96 -34.92 -12.89
N LEU A 15 16.17 -34.71 -12.37
CA LEU A 15 16.41 -33.91 -11.16
C LEU A 15 16.15 -32.41 -11.40
N PHE A 16 16.46 -31.88 -12.59
CA PHE A 16 16.16 -30.49 -12.96
C PHE A 16 14.65 -30.28 -13.18
N MET A 17 13.92 -31.25 -13.75
CA MET A 17 12.45 -31.23 -13.80
C MET A 17 11.82 -31.40 -12.41
N LEU A 18 12.38 -32.21 -11.52
CA LEU A 18 11.91 -32.31 -10.13
C LEU A 18 12.15 -31.00 -9.36
N LEU A 19 13.25 -30.29 -9.61
CA LEU A 19 13.54 -28.98 -9.02
C LEU A 19 12.57 -27.88 -9.49
N ILE A 20 12.05 -27.96 -10.73
CA ILE A 20 11.01 -27.03 -11.22
C ILE A 20 9.64 -27.34 -10.59
N LEU A 21 9.38 -28.59 -10.18
CA LEU A 21 8.12 -28.99 -9.52
C LEU A 21 8.09 -28.63 -8.02
N VAL A 22 9.23 -28.36 -7.39
CA VAL A 22 9.32 -28.08 -5.93
C VAL A 22 9.21 -26.58 -5.61
N SER A 23 9.12 -25.70 -6.60
CA SER A 23 8.75 -24.29 -6.37
C SER A 23 7.38 -23.95 -6.93
N CYS A 24 6.39 -24.85 -6.80
CA CYS A 24 5.00 -24.39 -6.75
C CYS A 24 4.76 -23.89 -5.32
N ASN A 25 5.36 -22.75 -4.97
CA ASN A 25 4.96 -22.00 -3.79
C ASN A 25 3.47 -21.71 -3.97
N SER A 26 2.66 -22.36 -3.12
CA SER A 26 1.24 -22.16 -2.91
C SER A 26 0.72 -20.83 -3.46
N ILE A 27 0.23 -20.84 -4.71
CA ILE A 27 -0.63 -19.79 -5.23
C ILE A 27 -1.92 -19.98 -4.44
N THR A 28 -2.08 -19.19 -3.38
CA THR A 28 -3.37 -19.11 -2.69
C THR A 28 -4.38 -18.57 -3.69
N ASP A 29 -5.51 -19.25 -3.84
CA ASP A 29 -6.59 -18.79 -4.73
C ASP A 29 -6.97 -17.34 -4.39
N PRO A 30 -7.24 -16.49 -5.39
CA PRO A 30 -7.67 -15.12 -5.15
C PRO A 30 -8.89 -15.07 -4.22
N ILE A 31 -8.85 -14.19 -3.22
CA ILE A 31 -9.88 -14.13 -2.20
C ILE A 31 -10.87 -13.02 -2.56
N ALA A 32 -12.11 -13.40 -2.87
CA ALA A 32 -13.19 -12.45 -3.12
C ALA A 32 -13.40 -11.52 -1.92
N THR A 33 -13.61 -10.23 -2.20
CA THR A 33 -13.79 -9.21 -1.18
C THR A 33 -14.98 -8.32 -1.46
N GLU A 34 -15.59 -7.88 -0.38
CA GLU A 34 -16.63 -6.87 -0.42
C GLU A 34 -16.04 -5.49 -0.28
N CYS A 35 -16.70 -4.55 -0.93
CA CYS A 35 -16.24 -3.18 -0.94
C CYS A 35 -17.34 -2.20 -0.61
N SER A 36 -16.95 -1.08 -0.03
CA SER A 36 -17.78 0.11 0.10
C SER A 36 -17.13 1.27 -0.64
N TYR A 37 -17.93 2.05 -1.35
CA TYR A 37 -17.50 3.26 -2.02
C TYR A 37 -18.71 4.17 -2.27
N VAL A 38 -18.44 5.45 -2.50
CA VAL A 38 -19.45 6.44 -2.90
C VAL A 38 -19.76 6.23 -4.38
N ALA A 39 -21.04 5.99 -4.68
CA ALA A 39 -21.49 5.87 -6.06
C ALA A 39 -21.62 7.26 -6.71
N LYS A 40 -21.54 7.35 -8.04
CA LYS A 40 -21.81 8.60 -8.75
C LYS A 40 -23.26 9.05 -8.57
N VAL A 41 -23.47 10.36 -8.65
CA VAL A 41 -24.80 10.98 -8.62
C VAL A 41 -25.68 10.39 -9.73
N SER A 42 -26.93 10.08 -9.39
CA SER A 42 -27.95 9.61 -10.33
C SER A 42 -29.30 10.24 -10.02
N GLN A 43 -30.28 10.08 -10.93
CA GLN A 43 -31.65 10.54 -10.67
C GLN A 43 -32.29 9.90 -9.43
N GLU A 44 -31.88 8.67 -9.10
CA GLU A 44 -32.37 7.92 -7.94
C GLU A 44 -31.57 8.24 -6.66
N ASN A 45 -30.39 8.85 -6.78
CA ASN A 45 -29.47 9.11 -5.68
C ASN A 45 -28.70 10.41 -5.94
N LEU A 46 -29.34 11.51 -5.58
CA LEU A 46 -28.81 12.86 -5.81
C LEU A 46 -27.63 13.22 -4.88
N GLU A 47 -27.58 12.61 -3.69
CA GLU A 47 -26.54 12.84 -2.67
C GLU A 47 -25.94 11.50 -2.19
N PRO A 48 -25.12 10.83 -3.04
CA PRO A 48 -24.58 9.52 -2.71
C PRO A 48 -23.69 9.54 -1.48
N GLN A 49 -23.95 8.60 -0.57
CA GLN A 49 -23.14 8.37 0.62
C GLN A 49 -22.29 7.12 0.45
N LEU A 50 -21.26 6.98 1.30
CA LEU A 50 -20.47 5.76 1.38
C LEU A 50 -21.40 4.59 1.75
N LYS A 51 -21.51 3.60 0.85
CA LYS A 51 -22.36 2.42 1.05
C LYS A 51 -21.62 1.16 0.61
N ARG A 52 -22.01 0.03 1.21
CA ARG A 52 -21.58 -1.30 0.80
C ARG A 52 -22.15 -1.63 -0.58
N GLN A 53 -21.30 -2.13 -1.46
CA GLN A 53 -21.59 -2.39 -2.88
C GLN A 53 -21.58 -3.90 -3.21
N GLY A 54 -21.41 -4.74 -2.18
CA GLY A 54 -21.25 -6.19 -2.30
C GLY A 54 -19.84 -6.59 -2.73
N ILE A 55 -19.71 -7.81 -3.25
CA ILE A 55 -18.44 -8.34 -3.77
C ILE A 55 -18.01 -7.50 -4.97
N CYS A 56 -16.87 -6.83 -4.85
CA CYS A 56 -16.37 -5.92 -5.88
C CYS A 56 -15.07 -6.36 -6.55
N GLY A 57 -14.37 -7.33 -5.99
CA GLY A 57 -13.05 -7.70 -6.46
C GLY A 57 -12.45 -8.88 -5.72
N GLU A 58 -11.18 -9.14 -6.01
CA GLU A 58 -10.41 -10.25 -5.44
C GLU A 58 -9.00 -9.79 -5.07
N PHE A 59 -8.52 -10.26 -3.92
CA PHE A 59 -7.14 -10.09 -3.49
C PHE A 59 -6.25 -11.18 -4.09
N PHE A 60 -5.13 -10.76 -4.70
CA PHE A 60 -4.06 -11.67 -5.12
C PHE A 60 -3.01 -11.87 -4.03
N ASP A 61 -2.83 -10.86 -3.19
CA ASP A 61 -2.03 -10.87 -1.97
C ASP A 61 -2.63 -9.86 -0.97
N GLU A 62 -1.98 -9.63 0.19
CA GLU A 62 -2.47 -8.72 1.22
C GLU A 62 -2.63 -7.26 0.77
N ASP A 63 -1.92 -6.83 -0.29
CA ASP A 63 -1.86 -5.43 -0.75
C ASP A 63 -2.32 -5.24 -2.22
N THR A 64 -2.50 -6.32 -2.99
CA THR A 64 -2.87 -6.30 -4.41
C THR A 64 -4.34 -6.70 -4.61
N LEU A 65 -5.17 -5.71 -4.93
CA LEU A 65 -6.60 -5.86 -5.20
C LEU A 65 -6.92 -5.62 -6.68
N LEU A 66 -7.65 -6.55 -7.29
CA LEU A 66 -8.31 -6.36 -8.59
C LEU A 66 -9.79 -6.08 -8.37
N ILE A 67 -10.32 -5.09 -9.09
CA ILE A 67 -11.74 -4.71 -9.02
C ILE A 67 -12.42 -5.19 -10.29
N TYR A 68 -13.60 -5.80 -10.15
CA TYR A 68 -14.43 -6.20 -11.28
C TYR A 68 -14.92 -4.97 -12.05
N SER A 69 -14.77 -5.01 -13.37
CA SER A 69 -15.07 -3.90 -14.30
C SER A 69 -16.45 -3.26 -14.08
N LYS A 70 -17.48 -4.07 -13.78
CA LYS A 70 -18.86 -3.62 -13.52
C LYS A 70 -19.00 -2.57 -12.41
N HIS A 71 -18.01 -2.42 -11.53
CA HIS A 71 -18.03 -1.43 -10.46
C HIS A 71 -17.53 -0.05 -10.90
N PHE A 72 -16.64 0.04 -11.90
CA PHE A 72 -16.03 1.32 -12.32
C PHE A 72 -17.08 2.31 -12.80
N ASP A 73 -18.06 1.88 -13.59
CA ASP A 73 -19.12 2.77 -14.10
C ASP A 73 -20.03 3.34 -13.01
N LYS A 74 -19.99 2.77 -11.80
CA LYS A 74 -20.80 3.20 -10.65
C LYS A 74 -20.07 4.14 -9.72
N MET A 75 -18.74 4.17 -9.74
CA MET A 75 -17.91 4.94 -8.80
C MET A 75 -17.98 6.44 -9.09
N ASP A 76 -17.95 7.25 -8.03
CA ASP A 76 -17.70 8.68 -8.12
C ASP A 76 -16.20 8.95 -8.02
N PHE A 77 -15.57 9.36 -9.12
CA PHE A 77 -14.12 9.61 -9.17
C PHE A 77 -13.72 11.05 -8.83
N GLY A 78 -14.67 11.93 -8.47
CA GLY A 78 -14.38 13.31 -8.13
C GLY A 78 -13.56 14.07 -9.19
N GLU A 79 -12.96 15.20 -8.79
CA GLU A 79 -12.20 16.08 -9.69
C GLU A 79 -10.82 15.51 -10.06
N ASP A 80 -10.17 14.81 -9.13
CA ASP A 80 -8.84 14.23 -9.33
C ASP A 80 -8.87 12.93 -10.17
N ASN A 81 -10.05 12.48 -10.63
CA ASN A 81 -10.28 11.17 -11.25
C ASN A 81 -9.86 9.98 -10.34
N LEU A 82 -9.99 10.15 -9.04
CA LEU A 82 -9.70 9.18 -7.99
C LEU A 82 -10.90 9.02 -7.06
N THR A 83 -11.17 7.79 -6.62
CA THR A 83 -12.09 7.50 -5.52
C THR A 83 -11.42 6.67 -4.45
N SER A 84 -11.92 6.77 -3.22
CA SER A 84 -11.60 5.84 -2.15
C SER A 84 -12.45 4.57 -2.28
N LEU A 85 -11.82 3.42 -2.03
CA LEU A 85 -12.45 2.11 -1.96
C LEU A 85 -12.08 1.47 -0.62
N TYR A 86 -13.11 1.09 0.12
CA TYR A 86 -12.97 0.50 1.45
C TYR A 86 -13.22 -0.99 1.35
N THR A 87 -12.31 -1.80 1.87
CA THR A 87 -12.48 -3.25 1.99
C THR A 87 -12.21 -3.67 3.43
N ASN A 88 -12.47 -4.94 3.76
CA ASN A 88 -12.11 -5.49 5.07
C ASN A 88 -10.59 -5.55 5.30
N ASN A 89 -9.77 -5.51 4.23
CA ASN A 89 -8.31 -5.61 4.30
C ASN A 89 -7.62 -4.27 3.99
N GLY A 90 -8.30 -3.16 4.28
CA GLY A 90 -7.76 -1.82 4.17
C GLY A 90 -8.41 -0.99 3.07
N ILE A 91 -7.79 0.14 2.81
CA ILE A 91 -8.32 1.20 1.97
C ILE A 91 -7.43 1.43 0.76
N PHE A 92 -8.07 1.74 -0.36
CA PHE A 92 -7.44 1.86 -1.66
C PHE A 92 -7.88 3.15 -2.34
N TYR A 93 -6.96 3.79 -3.05
CA TYR A 93 -7.33 4.71 -4.11
C TYR A 93 -7.54 3.93 -5.41
N VAL A 94 -8.62 4.28 -6.11
CA VAL A 94 -8.95 3.74 -7.42
C VAL A 94 -9.03 4.89 -8.40
N SER A 95 -8.26 4.81 -9.48
CA SER A 95 -8.34 5.79 -10.57
C SER A 95 -9.41 5.38 -11.59
N LYS A 96 -9.97 6.37 -12.28
CA LYS A 96 -10.89 6.16 -13.41
C LYS A 96 -10.29 5.31 -14.54
N LEU A 97 -8.96 5.25 -14.63
CA LEU A 97 -8.21 4.44 -15.60
C LEU A 97 -7.94 3.00 -15.12
N GLY A 98 -8.52 2.56 -13.99
CA GLY A 98 -8.38 1.18 -13.54
C GLY A 98 -7.22 0.90 -12.58
N LYS A 99 -6.34 1.87 -12.31
CA LYS A 99 -5.27 1.68 -11.32
C LYS A 99 -5.86 1.61 -9.91
N VAL A 100 -5.39 0.66 -9.13
CA VAL A 100 -5.76 0.45 -7.72
C VAL A 100 -4.49 0.47 -6.88
N LYS A 101 -4.45 1.27 -5.82
CA LYS A 101 -3.31 1.33 -4.90
C LYS A 101 -3.78 1.42 -3.46
N ARG A 102 -3.23 0.52 -2.64
CA ARG A 102 -3.42 0.58 -1.19
C ARG A 102 -2.84 1.87 -0.65
N THR A 103 -3.58 2.50 0.25
CA THR A 103 -3.18 3.72 0.95
C THR A 103 -3.24 3.50 2.46
N PHE A 104 -2.69 4.44 3.21
CA PHE A 104 -2.83 4.43 4.65
C PHE A 104 -4.26 4.82 5.05
N LEU A 105 -4.82 4.16 6.08
CA LEU A 105 -6.08 4.57 6.69
C LEU A 105 -5.77 5.69 7.67
N PHE A 106 -6.27 6.88 7.40
CA PHE A 106 -6.10 8.05 8.25
C PHE A 106 -7.45 8.68 8.57
N ASP A 107 -7.65 9.01 9.85
CA ASP A 107 -8.93 9.44 10.40
C ASP A 107 -10.05 8.43 10.08
N ASN A 108 -10.85 8.68 9.04
CA ASN A 108 -11.95 7.81 8.62
C ASN A 108 -11.88 7.42 7.12
N GLY A 109 -10.72 7.61 6.48
CA GLY A 109 -10.61 7.45 5.04
C GLY A 109 -9.21 7.24 4.50
N ALA A 110 -9.13 7.37 3.18
CA ALA A 110 -7.87 7.27 2.48
C ALA A 110 -7.00 8.47 2.88
N ASP A 111 -5.73 8.22 3.17
CA ASP A 111 -4.81 9.29 3.56
C ASP A 111 -4.71 10.39 2.49
N TYR A 112 -4.75 11.64 2.94
CA TYR A 112 -4.82 12.80 2.06
C TYR A 112 -3.55 12.98 1.23
N PHE A 113 -3.68 13.62 0.07
CA PHE A 113 -2.53 14.06 -0.72
C PHE A 113 -2.00 15.38 -0.14
N GLU A 114 -0.88 15.29 0.58
CA GLU A 114 -0.17 16.45 1.10
C GLU A 114 0.96 16.84 0.14
N GLU A 115 0.89 18.08 -0.33
CA GLU A 115 1.79 18.64 -1.34
C GLU A 115 2.01 17.76 -2.59
N GLY A 116 0.96 17.03 -2.99
CA GLY A 116 0.92 16.16 -4.17
C GLY A 116 1.29 14.70 -3.94
N LEU A 117 1.64 14.30 -2.71
CA LEU A 117 1.99 12.93 -2.34
C LEU A 117 1.11 12.42 -1.19
N THR A 118 0.78 11.13 -1.18
CA THR A 118 0.10 10.46 -0.05
C THR A 118 0.86 9.20 0.38
N ARG A 119 0.69 8.78 1.64
CA ARG A 119 1.35 7.59 2.16
C ARG A 119 0.70 6.32 1.63
N ILE A 120 1.54 5.36 1.26
CA ILE A 120 1.09 4.02 0.85
C ILE A 120 1.68 2.96 1.76
N LEU A 121 0.98 1.84 1.85
CA LEU A 121 1.42 0.65 2.58
C LEU A 121 1.65 -0.50 1.61
N LYS A 122 2.78 -1.17 1.77
CA LYS A 122 3.05 -2.49 1.20
C LYS A 122 3.91 -3.28 2.15
N GLU A 123 3.55 -4.54 2.43
CA GLU A 123 4.30 -5.41 3.33
C GLU A 123 4.59 -4.74 4.69
N LYS A 124 3.60 -3.98 5.20
CA LYS A 124 3.66 -3.19 6.44
C LYS A 124 4.71 -2.06 6.45
N LYS A 125 5.30 -1.72 5.30
CA LYS A 125 6.20 -0.58 5.13
C LYS A 125 5.49 0.60 4.50
N PHE A 126 5.93 1.79 4.86
CA PHE A 126 5.46 3.06 4.34
C PHE A 126 6.32 3.53 3.18
N GLY A 127 5.64 4.00 2.13
CA GLY A 127 6.19 4.73 0.99
C GLY A 127 5.26 5.88 0.61
N PHE A 128 5.46 6.46 -0.58
CA PHE A 128 4.65 7.57 -1.07
C PHE A 128 4.27 7.40 -2.54
N MET A 129 3.06 7.83 -2.90
CA MET A 129 2.60 7.88 -4.29
C MET A 129 2.04 9.25 -4.67
N ASP A 130 2.03 9.55 -5.96
CA ASP A 130 1.40 10.74 -6.53
C ASP A 130 -0.09 10.53 -6.86
N LYS A 131 -0.79 11.62 -7.25
CA LYS A 131 -2.20 11.58 -7.69
C LYS A 131 -2.45 10.74 -8.95
N LYS A 132 -1.42 10.33 -9.68
CA LYS A 132 -1.53 9.40 -10.83
C LYS A 132 -1.41 7.93 -10.39
N LEU A 133 -1.41 7.70 -9.06
CA LEU A 133 -1.18 6.43 -8.39
C LEU A 133 0.16 5.79 -8.78
N LYS A 134 1.17 6.62 -9.09
CA LYS A 134 2.55 6.19 -9.31
C LYS A 134 3.28 6.24 -7.98
N VAL A 135 3.90 5.12 -7.61
CA VAL A 135 4.82 5.07 -6.46
C VAL A 135 6.02 5.97 -6.77
N VAL A 136 6.22 6.99 -5.93
CA VAL A 136 7.33 7.94 -6.03
C VAL A 136 8.46 7.51 -5.11
N ILE A 137 8.12 7.12 -3.88
CA ILE A 137 9.06 6.60 -2.89
C ILE A 137 8.59 5.20 -2.53
N ILE A 138 9.42 4.20 -2.82
CA ILE A 138 9.08 2.80 -2.56
C ILE A 138 8.84 2.56 -1.06
N PRO A 139 7.85 1.73 -0.69
CA PRO A 139 7.66 1.33 0.69
C PRO A 139 8.91 0.72 1.31
N GLN A 140 9.50 1.39 2.29
CA GLN A 140 10.74 0.94 2.96
C GLN A 140 10.84 1.35 4.43
N TYR A 141 10.05 2.35 4.86
CA TYR A 141 10.09 2.85 6.23
C TYR A 141 9.10 2.11 7.13
N ASP A 142 9.43 1.95 8.41
CA ASP A 142 8.49 1.39 9.39
C ASP A 142 7.35 2.36 9.72
N PHE A 143 7.62 3.67 9.60
CA PHE A 143 6.61 4.71 9.69
C PHE A 143 7.01 5.95 8.89
N ALA A 144 6.00 6.69 8.42
CA ALA A 144 6.19 7.98 7.78
C ALA A 144 5.07 8.96 8.16
N PHE A 145 5.45 10.21 8.42
CA PHE A 145 4.52 11.35 8.46
C PHE A 145 4.26 11.87 7.04
N PRO A 146 3.11 12.55 6.80
CA PRO A 146 2.86 13.20 5.51
C PRO A 146 3.90 14.29 5.22
N PHE A 147 3.99 14.70 3.95
CA PHE A 147 4.86 15.80 3.56
C PHE A 147 4.35 17.13 4.12
N GLN A 148 5.26 17.92 4.68
CA GLN A 148 5.01 19.30 5.10
C GLN A 148 6.29 20.11 4.90
N ASN A 149 6.16 21.30 4.31
CA ASN A 149 7.28 22.17 3.95
C ASN A 149 8.33 21.43 3.09
N ALA A 150 7.86 20.63 2.12
CA ALA A 150 8.67 19.80 1.23
C ALA A 150 9.51 18.70 1.91
N LYS A 151 9.18 18.32 3.15
CA LYS A 151 9.88 17.27 3.90
C LYS A 151 8.89 16.26 4.48
N ALA A 152 9.29 15.00 4.58
CA ALA A 152 8.57 13.99 5.34
C ALA A 152 9.48 13.40 6.41
N VAL A 153 8.98 13.31 7.64
CA VAL A 153 9.69 12.64 8.74
C VAL A 153 9.42 11.16 8.66
N VAL A 154 10.49 10.36 8.63
CA VAL A 154 10.43 8.91 8.45
C VAL A 154 11.21 8.20 9.53
N CYS A 155 10.87 6.94 9.75
CA CYS A 155 11.43 6.15 10.82
C CYS A 155 11.70 4.70 10.41
N ASN A 156 12.83 4.19 10.89
CA ASN A 156 13.18 2.77 10.87
C ASN A 156 13.30 2.22 12.30
N GLY A 157 12.77 1.03 12.53
CA GLY A 157 12.78 0.33 13.82
C GLY A 157 11.74 0.82 14.83
N CYS A 158 10.88 1.78 14.48
CA CYS A 158 9.76 2.15 15.35
C CYS A 158 8.64 1.13 15.30
N LYS A 159 7.80 1.19 16.33
CA LYS A 159 6.65 0.31 16.49
C LYS A 159 5.43 1.11 16.88
N GLN A 160 4.28 0.65 16.41
CA GLN A 160 3.00 1.12 16.93
C GLN A 160 2.81 0.57 18.35
N LYS A 161 2.52 1.46 19.31
CA LYS A 161 2.20 1.13 20.69
C LYS A 161 0.86 1.76 21.03
N LYS A 162 -0.10 0.90 21.38
CA LYS A 162 -1.33 1.33 22.04
C LYS A 162 -1.01 1.53 23.52
N GLU A 163 -1.29 2.71 24.05
CA GLU A 163 -1.25 2.93 25.49
C GLU A 163 -2.64 2.78 26.07
N GLU A 164 -2.71 2.25 27.29
CA GLU A 164 -3.95 2.22 28.05
C GLU A 164 -4.48 3.65 28.21
N HIS A 165 -5.78 3.84 27.97
CA HIS A 165 -6.50 5.12 28.04
C HIS A 165 -6.19 6.16 26.94
N LYS A 166 -5.41 5.83 25.90
CA LYS A 166 -5.28 6.71 24.71
C LYS A 166 -6.12 6.21 23.55
N GLU A 167 -6.83 7.12 22.90
CA GLU A 167 -7.62 6.83 21.71
C GLU A 167 -6.75 6.65 20.46
N TYR A 168 -5.53 7.19 20.46
CA TYR A 168 -4.60 7.11 19.33
C TYR A 168 -3.41 6.17 19.60
N MET A 169 -2.94 5.53 18.52
CA MET A 169 -1.71 4.75 18.51
C MET A 169 -0.51 5.69 18.54
N GLN A 170 0.50 5.37 19.35
CA GLN A 170 1.77 6.08 19.34
C GLN A 170 2.81 5.32 18.53
N ILE A 171 3.70 6.05 17.86
CA ILE A 171 4.88 5.48 17.23
C ILE A 171 6.06 5.69 18.17
N VAL A 172 6.62 4.59 18.67
CA VAL A 172 7.68 4.62 19.68
C VAL A 172 8.94 3.92 19.19
N GLY A 173 10.09 4.32 19.74
CA GLY A 173 11.39 3.77 19.40
C GLY A 173 11.86 4.13 17.99
N GLY A 174 12.77 3.32 17.46
CA GLY A 174 13.37 3.52 16.15
C GLY A 174 14.34 4.69 16.06
N LYS A 175 14.82 4.91 14.83
CA LYS A 175 15.64 6.05 14.44
C LYS A 175 14.92 6.85 13.38
N TRP A 176 14.93 8.16 13.58
CA TRP A 176 14.15 9.14 12.85
C TRP A 176 15.07 10.03 12.02
N GLY A 177 14.59 10.38 10.84
CA GLY A 177 15.22 11.32 9.92
C GLY A 177 14.16 11.99 9.06
N ALA A 178 14.59 12.71 8.04
CA ALA A 178 13.68 13.35 7.10
C ALA A 178 14.16 13.15 5.66
N ILE A 179 13.18 13.07 4.75
CA ILE A 179 13.41 12.94 3.32
C ILE A 179 12.74 14.08 2.55
N ASP A 180 13.27 14.38 1.37
CA ASP A 180 12.60 15.22 0.37
C ASP A 180 11.56 14.43 -0.44
N LYS A 181 10.88 15.10 -1.38
CA LYS A 181 9.84 14.50 -2.23
C LYS A 181 10.36 13.47 -3.24
N GLN A 182 11.66 13.42 -3.46
CA GLN A 182 12.33 12.41 -4.30
C GLN A 182 12.77 11.20 -3.46
N GLY A 183 12.64 11.29 -2.13
CA GLY A 183 13.09 10.26 -1.18
C GLY A 183 14.55 10.40 -0.76
N SER A 184 15.22 11.48 -1.12
CA SER A 184 16.60 11.74 -0.68
C SER A 184 16.59 12.08 0.80
N ILE A 185 17.52 11.48 1.55
CA ILE A 185 17.70 11.77 2.98
C ILE A 185 18.28 13.18 3.13
N ILE A 186 17.50 14.08 3.72
CA ILE A 186 17.91 15.47 4.03
C ILE A 186 18.27 15.64 5.51
N ILE A 187 17.74 14.78 6.38
CA ILE A 187 18.16 14.65 7.77
C ILE A 187 18.42 13.17 8.03
N PRO A 188 19.63 12.79 8.46
CA PRO A 188 20.00 11.39 8.64
C PRO A 188 19.10 10.68 9.66
N MET A 189 18.81 9.40 9.41
CA MET A 189 17.98 8.57 10.30
C MET A 189 18.78 8.08 11.51
N VAL A 190 19.17 8.99 12.39
CA VAL A 190 20.01 8.69 13.58
C VAL A 190 19.42 9.23 14.89
N TYR A 191 18.42 10.10 14.78
CA TYR A 191 17.80 10.78 15.92
C TYR A 191 16.75 9.91 16.59
N ASP A 192 16.53 10.11 17.88
CA ASP A 192 15.29 9.66 18.49
C ASP A 192 14.10 10.57 18.12
N SER A 193 12.89 10.18 18.54
CA SER A 193 11.68 10.91 18.18
C SER A 193 11.58 12.30 18.79
N LYS A 194 12.28 12.63 19.89
CA LYS A 194 12.25 13.97 20.49
C LYS A 194 13.29 14.88 19.85
N GLU A 195 14.48 14.34 19.60
CA GLU A 195 15.62 15.03 19.00
C GLU A 195 15.31 15.50 17.57
N ILE A 196 14.58 14.70 16.79
CA ILE A 196 14.26 15.05 15.40
C ILE A 196 13.41 16.32 15.30
N TYR A 197 12.44 16.52 16.19
CA TYR A 197 11.60 17.73 16.18
C TYR A 197 12.38 18.99 16.55
N GLN A 198 13.37 18.87 17.44
CA GLN A 198 14.27 19.98 17.75
C GLN A 198 15.19 20.33 16.57
N THR A 199 15.57 19.31 15.78
CA THR A 199 16.40 19.49 14.58
C THR A 199 15.61 20.17 13.45
N LEU A 200 14.33 19.84 13.31
CA LEU A 200 13.44 20.45 12.30
C LEU A 200 13.07 21.91 12.58
N ALA A 201 13.15 22.34 13.85
CA ALA A 201 12.82 23.70 14.28
C ALA A 201 13.97 24.71 14.13
N LYS A 202 15.14 24.27 13.68
CA LYS A 202 16.32 25.10 13.40
C LYS A 202 16.45 25.36 11.91
#